data_AF-A0A6N7S9P5-F1
#
_entry.id   AF-A0A6N7S9P5-F1
#
_cell.length_a   1.000
_cell.length_b   1.000
_cell.length_c   1.000
_cell.angle_alpha   90.00
_cell.angle_beta   90.00
_cell.angle_gamma   90.00
#
_symmetry.space_group_name_H-M   'P 1'
#
loop_
_entity.id
_entity.type
_entity.pdbx_description
1 polymer ?
#
loop_
_entity_poly.entity_id
_entity_poly.type
_entity_poly.pdbx_seq_one_letter_code
_entity_poly.pdbx_strand_id
1 'polypeptide(L)'
;MLENRYFTAGKALKLIFIGQVIALFVSIPNLGNLISMVAGITILVGIVKARKADVLYNRAFIMVLCSLGCSLILSMASVYFANQYASGDANAANIFMIVALALSTTASVFGFLQNFFIIKGTTNLLTDLQETALIKHGDLTWKLMILSYGVNILFSFLVLSLSNMVNVFSMISSVLNLVITAVFILFLYRSEIRLLAENAA
;
A
#
# COMPACT_ATOMS: atom_id res chain seq x y z
N MET A 1 -30.26 6.12 2.91
CA MET A 1 -29.12 5.48 3.62
C MET A 1 -27.98 5.08 2.66
N LEU A 2 -28.27 4.57 1.45
CA LEU A 2 -27.27 4.21 0.43
C LEU A 2 -26.46 5.41 -0.11
N GLU A 3 -27.14 6.51 -0.44
CA GLU A 3 -26.52 7.79 -0.86
C GLU A 3 -25.41 8.26 0.09
N ASN A 4 -25.66 8.16 1.39
CA ASN A 4 -24.69 8.57 2.41
C ASN A 4 -23.46 7.62 2.45
N ARG A 5 -23.62 6.36 2.01
CA ARG A 5 -22.52 5.39 1.89
C ARG A 5 -21.65 5.71 0.68
N TYR A 6 -22.24 6.01 -0.49
CA TYR A 6 -21.48 6.38 -1.70
C TYR A 6 -20.70 7.68 -1.51
N PHE A 7 -21.33 8.70 -0.92
CA PHE A 7 -20.67 9.96 -0.60
C PHE A 7 -19.53 9.81 0.41
N THR A 8 -19.75 9.00 1.45
CA THR A 8 -18.70 8.72 2.46
C THR A 8 -17.53 7.97 1.83
N ALA A 9 -17.81 7.00 0.95
CA ALA A 9 -16.79 6.27 0.21
C ALA A 9 -16.02 7.20 -0.75
N GLY A 10 -16.71 8.05 -1.51
CA GLY A 10 -16.09 9.01 -2.43
C GLY A 10 -15.15 9.98 -1.72
N LYS A 11 -15.61 10.61 -0.62
CA LYS A 11 -14.74 11.50 0.19
C LYS A 11 -13.54 10.77 0.79
N ALA A 12 -13.70 9.51 1.16
CA ALA A 12 -12.63 8.70 1.69
C ALA A 12 -11.60 8.33 0.60
N LEU A 13 -12.08 7.90 -0.57
CA LEU A 13 -11.27 7.60 -1.75
C LEU A 13 -10.45 8.81 -2.19
N LYS A 14 -11.02 10.02 -2.14
CA LYS A 14 -10.31 11.27 -2.38
C LYS A 14 -9.07 11.44 -1.52
N LEU A 15 -9.21 11.19 -0.22
CA LEU A 15 -8.11 11.31 0.73
C LEU A 15 -7.05 10.24 0.48
N ILE A 16 -7.47 9.01 0.17
CA ILE A 16 -6.55 7.93 -0.21
C ILE A 16 -5.79 8.31 -1.49
N PHE A 17 -6.48 8.82 -2.51
CA PHE A 17 -5.89 9.30 -3.76
C PHE A 17 -4.85 10.39 -3.51
N ILE A 18 -5.20 11.45 -2.78
CA ILE A 18 -4.27 12.55 -2.45
C ILE A 18 -3.04 12.00 -1.72
N GLY A 19 -3.24 11.13 -0.73
CA GLY A 19 -2.13 10.54 0.01
C GLY A 19 -1.21 9.68 -0.86
N GLN A 20 -1.76 8.90 -1.80
CA GLN A 20 -0.98 8.11 -2.75
C GLN A 20 -0.20 9.00 -3.73
N VAL A 21 -0.79 10.11 -4.20
CA VAL A 21 -0.10 11.09 -5.05
C VAL A 21 1.06 11.75 -4.30
N ILE A 22 0.84 12.15 -3.04
CA ILE A 22 1.92 12.71 -2.19
C ILE A 22 3.04 11.68 -2.00
N ALA A 23 2.70 10.40 -1.81
CA ALA A 23 3.67 9.32 -1.64
C ALA A 23 4.64 9.17 -2.83
N LEU A 24 4.23 9.52 -4.06
CA LEU A 24 5.11 9.48 -5.23
C LEU A 24 6.30 10.45 -5.12
N PHE A 25 6.18 11.50 -4.31
CA PHE A 25 7.22 12.51 -4.12
C PHE A 25 8.18 12.21 -2.95
N VAL A 26 8.04 11.04 -2.30
CA VAL A 26 8.94 10.61 -1.20
C VAL A 26 10.39 10.46 -1.68
N SER A 27 10.61 10.26 -2.97
CA SER A 27 11.94 10.14 -3.60
C SER A 27 12.74 11.44 -3.62
N ILE A 28 12.18 12.58 -3.17
CA ILE A 28 12.88 13.87 -3.11
C ILE A 28 13.85 13.88 -1.90
N PRO A 29 15.17 14.07 -2.12
CA PRO A 29 16.15 14.16 -1.04
C PRO A 29 15.77 15.24 0.00
N ASN A 30 16.04 14.98 1.29
CA ASN A 30 15.76 15.83 2.46
C ASN A 30 14.27 16.07 2.84
N LEU A 31 13.31 15.87 1.94
CA LEU A 31 11.88 16.02 2.23
C LEU A 31 11.15 14.67 2.37
N GLY A 32 11.78 13.57 1.92
CA GLY A 32 11.15 12.25 1.84
C GLY A 32 10.48 11.76 3.13
N ASN A 33 11.11 11.95 4.29
CA ASN A 33 10.54 11.47 5.56
C ASN A 33 9.27 12.24 5.97
N LEU A 34 9.25 13.56 5.83
CA LEU A 34 8.08 14.40 6.11
C LEU A 34 6.96 14.12 5.11
N ILE A 35 7.29 14.04 3.82
CA ILE A 35 6.33 13.72 2.75
C ILE A 35 5.71 12.35 2.98
N SER A 36 6.53 11.35 3.34
CA SER A 36 6.07 9.98 3.63
C SER A 36 5.11 9.95 4.82
N MET A 37 5.42 10.72 5.88
CA MET A 37 4.55 10.83 7.04
C MET A 37 3.20 11.47 6.69
N VAL A 38 3.21 12.58 5.95
CA VAL A 38 1.98 13.26 5.52
C VAL A 38 1.16 12.36 4.59
N ALA A 39 1.81 11.67 3.64
CA ALA A 39 1.15 10.71 2.76
C ALA A 39 0.48 9.58 3.57
N GLY A 40 1.22 8.96 4.49
CA GLY A 40 0.73 7.88 5.33
C GLY A 40 -0.46 8.29 6.20
N ILE A 41 -0.39 9.46 6.85
CA ILE A 41 -1.51 10.00 7.65
C ILE A 41 -2.72 10.25 6.76
N THR A 42 -2.53 10.84 5.58
CA THR A 42 -3.64 11.16 4.67
C THR A 42 -4.35 9.89 4.19
N ILE A 43 -3.59 8.85 3.83
CA ILE A 43 -4.14 7.53 3.46
C ILE A 43 -4.89 6.92 4.64
N LEU A 44 -4.32 6.96 5.85
CA LEU A 44 -4.95 6.40 7.06
C LEU A 44 -6.27 7.10 7.38
N VAL A 45 -6.32 8.44 7.34
CA VAL A 45 -7.55 9.21 7.56
C VAL A 45 -8.60 8.88 6.51
N GLY A 46 -8.19 8.71 5.24
CA GLY A 46 -9.06 8.24 4.17
C GLY A 46 -9.67 6.88 4.50
N ILE A 47 -8.84 5.90 4.85
CA ILE A 47 -9.29 4.54 5.19
C ILE A 47 -10.22 4.54 6.41
N VAL A 48 -9.88 5.29 7.48
CA VAL A 48 -10.73 5.42 8.67
C VAL A 48 -12.13 5.92 8.33
N LYS A 49 -12.23 6.89 7.42
CA LYS A 49 -13.53 7.37 6.92
C LYS A 49 -14.24 6.30 6.08
N ALA A 50 -13.51 5.59 5.23
CA ALA A 50 -14.05 4.53 4.38
C ALA A 50 -14.67 3.37 5.19
N ARG A 51 -14.18 3.10 6.41
CA ARG A 51 -14.71 2.04 7.30
C ARG A 51 -16.21 2.14 7.57
N LYS A 52 -16.75 3.35 7.54
CA LYS A 52 -18.19 3.59 7.77
C LYS A 52 -19.05 3.25 6.56
N ALA A 53 -18.45 3.12 5.37
CA ALA A 53 -19.16 2.87 4.12
C ALA A 53 -19.33 1.37 3.81
N ASP A 54 -18.33 0.53 4.15
CA ASP A 54 -18.35 -0.91 3.87
C ASP A 54 -17.45 -1.74 4.79
N VAL A 55 -17.82 -3.01 5.00
CA VAL A 55 -17.06 -4.00 5.80
C VAL A 55 -15.69 -4.29 5.19
N LEU A 56 -15.55 -4.27 3.86
CA LEU A 56 -14.28 -4.48 3.18
C LEU A 56 -13.28 -3.36 3.50
N TYR A 57 -13.73 -2.11 3.63
CA TYR A 57 -12.87 -1.01 4.08
C TYR A 57 -12.45 -1.16 5.55
N ASN A 58 -13.27 -1.79 6.39
CA ASN A 58 -12.87 -2.14 7.75
C ASN A 58 -11.74 -3.19 7.76
N ARG A 59 -11.77 -4.16 6.83
CA ARG A 59 -10.66 -5.10 6.65
C ARG A 59 -9.40 -4.40 6.14
N ALA A 60 -9.55 -3.47 5.18
CA ALA A 60 -8.42 -2.66 4.72
C ALA A 60 -7.76 -1.88 5.87
N PHE A 61 -8.56 -1.31 6.77
CA PHE A 61 -8.06 -0.62 7.96
C PHE A 61 -7.24 -1.53 8.88
N ILE A 62 -7.73 -2.75 9.15
CA ILE A 62 -6.99 -3.72 9.98
C ILE A 62 -5.64 -4.05 9.32
N MET A 63 -5.61 -4.23 7.99
CA MET A 63 -4.36 -4.51 7.27
C MET A 63 -3.36 -3.35 7.35
N VAL A 64 -3.83 -2.09 7.29
CA VAL A 64 -2.97 -0.92 7.53
C VAL A 64 -2.35 -0.97 8.92
N LEU A 65 -3.16 -1.25 9.96
CA LEU A 65 -2.67 -1.32 11.34
C LEU A 65 -1.64 -2.44 11.51
N CYS A 66 -1.85 -3.61 10.90
CA CYS A 66 -0.88 -4.69 10.90
C CYS A 66 0.43 -4.29 10.21
N SER A 67 0.34 -3.62 9.05
CA SER A 67 1.52 -3.12 8.34
C SER A 67 2.30 -2.09 9.17
N LEU A 68 1.60 -1.13 9.78
CA LEU A 68 2.20 -0.15 10.70
C LEU A 68 2.83 -0.82 11.93
N GLY A 69 2.17 -1.85 12.48
CA GLY A 69 2.71 -2.65 13.58
C GLY A 69 4.03 -3.32 13.21
N CYS A 70 4.11 -3.93 12.03
CA CYS A 70 5.37 -4.50 11.52
C CYS A 70 6.47 -3.43 11.37
N SER A 71 6.14 -2.25 10.81
CA SER A 71 7.09 -1.15 10.68
C SER A 71 7.58 -0.60 12.02
N LEU A 72 6.71 -0.51 13.02
CA LEU A 72 7.08 -0.09 14.38
C LEU A 72 8.02 -1.09 15.03
N ILE A 73 7.70 -2.40 14.96
CA ILE A 73 8.56 -3.46 15.50
C ILE A 73 9.91 -3.43 14.79
N LEU A 74 9.94 -3.22 13.47
CA LEU A 74 11.17 -3.11 12.70
C LEU A 74 12.02 -1.91 13.16
N SER A 75 11.40 -0.76 13.41
CA SER A 75 12.09 0.43 13.92
C SER A 75 12.63 0.23 15.34
N MET A 76 11.93 -0.53 16.18
CA MET A 76 12.43 -0.85 17.53
C MET A 76 13.58 -1.86 17.45
N ALA A 77 13.45 -2.87 16.58
CA ALA A 77 14.49 -3.86 16.34
C ALA A 77 15.77 -3.19 15.82
N SER A 78 15.68 -2.23 14.89
CA SER A 78 16.88 -1.55 14.38
C SER A 78 17.66 -0.82 15.47
N VAL A 79 16.97 -0.14 16.39
CA VAL A 79 17.61 0.52 17.55
C VAL A 79 18.22 -0.51 18.50
N TYR A 80 17.48 -1.58 18.80
CA TYR A 80 17.96 -2.64 19.70
C TYR A 80 19.22 -3.33 19.16
N PHE A 81 19.19 -3.78 17.91
CA PHE A 81 20.33 -4.47 17.29
C PHE A 81 21.50 -3.53 17.02
N ALA A 82 21.26 -2.24 16.75
CA ALA A 82 22.34 -1.25 16.67
C ALA A 82 23.10 -1.13 18.00
N ASN A 83 22.38 -1.10 19.13
CA ASN A 83 23.00 -1.07 20.46
C ASN A 83 23.78 -2.36 20.76
N GLN A 84 23.24 -3.53 20.39
CA GLN A 84 23.93 -4.81 20.56
C GLN A 84 25.21 -4.89 19.72
N TYR A 85 25.17 -4.41 18.47
CA TYR A 85 26.35 -4.32 17.62
C TYR A 85 27.41 -3.38 18.21
N ALA A 86 27.01 -2.21 18.72
CA ALA A 86 27.90 -1.28 19.41
C ALA A 86 28.53 -1.88 20.68
N SER A 87 27.84 -2.84 21.33
CA SER A 87 28.36 -3.58 22.49
C SER A 87 29.32 -4.73 22.15
N GLY A 88 29.61 -4.95 20.86
CA GLY A 88 30.61 -5.93 20.38
C GLY A 88 30.04 -7.26 19.89
N ASP A 89 28.71 -7.42 19.84
CA ASP A 89 28.09 -8.63 19.28
C ASP A 89 28.03 -8.56 17.74
N ALA A 90 29.01 -9.17 17.08
CA ALA A 90 29.07 -9.25 15.62
C ALA A 90 27.91 -10.06 15.00
N ASN A 91 27.26 -10.96 15.76
CA ASN A 91 26.14 -11.77 15.27
C ASN A 91 24.82 -10.99 15.25
N ALA A 92 24.73 -9.87 16.00
CA ALA A 92 23.55 -9.01 16.05
C ALA A 92 23.12 -8.51 14.65
N ALA A 93 24.08 -8.21 13.78
CA ALA A 93 23.80 -7.76 12.42
C ALA A 93 23.11 -8.83 11.56
N ASN A 94 23.57 -10.09 11.65
CA ASN A 94 22.99 -11.20 10.89
C ASN A 94 21.57 -11.52 11.37
N ILE A 95 21.34 -11.51 12.69
CA ILE A 95 20.01 -11.72 13.27
C ILE A 95 19.07 -10.58 12.86
N PHE A 96 19.55 -9.33 12.90
CA PHE A 96 18.78 -8.18 12.43
C PHE A 96 18.37 -8.30 10.97
N MET A 97 19.26 -8.74 10.07
CA MET A 97 18.92 -8.93 8.66
C MET A 97 17.77 -9.91 8.45
N ILE A 98 17.77 -11.04 9.17
CA ILE A 98 16.70 -12.04 9.08
C ILE A 98 15.37 -11.46 9.60
N VAL A 99 15.40 -10.80 10.76
CA VAL A 99 14.22 -10.16 11.36
C VAL A 99 13.68 -9.06 10.43
N ALA A 100 14.56 -8.25 9.87
CA ALA A 100 14.21 -7.17 8.95
C ALA A 100 13.57 -7.71 7.67
N LEU A 101 14.11 -8.79 7.10
CA LEU A 101 13.54 -9.45 5.93
C LEU A 101 12.13 -9.99 6.21
N ALA A 102 11.95 -10.69 7.33
CA ALA A 102 10.66 -11.26 7.72
C ALA A 102 9.59 -10.18 7.96
N LEU A 103 9.93 -9.13 8.72
CA LEU A 103 9.01 -8.03 9.04
C LEU A 103 8.68 -7.19 7.80
N SER A 104 9.67 -6.86 6.96
CA SER A 104 9.44 -6.08 5.74
C SER A 104 8.58 -6.84 4.72
N THR A 105 8.81 -8.14 4.57
CA THR A 105 8.00 -8.99 3.68
C THR A 105 6.55 -9.05 4.18
N THR A 106 6.37 -9.30 5.49
CA THR A 106 5.05 -9.34 6.14
C THR A 106 4.31 -8.00 6.01
N ALA A 107 5.00 -6.88 6.26
CA ALA A 107 4.44 -5.54 6.08
C ALA A 107 3.98 -5.29 4.63
N SER A 108 4.74 -5.78 3.65
CA SER A 108 4.39 -5.65 2.24
C SER A 108 3.14 -6.46 1.88
N VAL A 109 2.98 -7.66 2.45
CA VAL A 109 1.78 -8.51 2.27
C VAL A 109 0.55 -7.82 2.85
N PHE A 110 0.67 -7.20 4.03
CA PHE A 110 -0.43 -6.42 4.58
C PHE A 110 -0.75 -5.18 3.73
N GLY A 111 0.25 -4.50 3.19
CA GLY A 111 0.05 -3.40 2.24
C GLY A 111 -0.68 -3.84 0.95
N PHE A 112 -0.36 -5.04 0.45
CA PHE A 112 -1.11 -5.65 -0.66
C PHE A 112 -2.57 -5.86 -0.29
N LEU A 113 -2.81 -6.54 0.85
CA LEU A 113 -4.16 -6.88 1.30
C LEU A 113 -5.00 -5.63 1.55
N GLN A 114 -4.40 -4.57 2.11
CA GLN A 114 -5.02 -3.26 2.24
C GLN A 114 -5.54 -2.77 0.87
N ASN A 115 -4.67 -2.71 -0.14
CA ASN A 115 -5.05 -2.23 -1.47
C ASN A 115 -6.10 -3.13 -2.12
N PHE A 116 -5.96 -4.45 -1.97
CA PHE A 116 -6.94 -5.42 -2.44
C PHE A 116 -8.33 -5.18 -1.85
N PHE A 117 -8.42 -4.98 -0.53
CA PHE A 117 -9.70 -4.71 0.13
C PHE A 117 -10.28 -3.34 -0.25
N ILE A 118 -9.45 -2.32 -0.47
CA ILE A 118 -9.91 -1.03 -1.00
C ILE A 118 -10.50 -1.21 -2.40
N ILE A 119 -9.79 -1.90 -3.30
CA ILE A 119 -10.26 -2.17 -4.67
C ILE A 119 -11.57 -2.95 -4.62
N LYS A 120 -11.63 -4.07 -3.90
CA LYS A 120 -12.84 -4.89 -3.83
C LYS A 120 -14.03 -4.16 -3.18
N GLY A 121 -13.78 -3.38 -2.12
CA GLY A 121 -14.81 -2.53 -1.53
C GLY A 121 -15.35 -1.50 -2.52
N THR A 122 -14.45 -0.88 -3.28
CA THR A 122 -14.82 0.11 -4.31
C THR A 122 -15.56 -0.53 -5.48
N THR A 123 -15.10 -1.67 -5.99
CA THR A 123 -15.76 -2.37 -7.10
C THR A 123 -17.15 -2.89 -6.71
N ASN A 124 -17.36 -3.32 -5.46
CA ASN A 124 -18.68 -3.71 -4.98
C ASN A 124 -19.65 -2.53 -5.04
N LEU A 125 -19.23 -1.36 -4.52
CA LEU A 125 -20.05 -0.15 -4.62
C LEU A 125 -20.32 0.25 -6.07
N LEU A 126 -19.34 0.14 -6.97
CA LEU A 126 -19.51 0.42 -8.40
C LEU A 126 -20.39 -0.61 -9.12
N THR A 127 -20.51 -1.83 -8.59
CA THR A 127 -21.40 -2.88 -9.12
C THR A 127 -22.86 -2.50 -8.91
N ASP A 128 -23.17 -1.94 -7.74
CA ASP A 128 -24.50 -1.40 -7.46
C ASP A 128 -24.86 -0.26 -8.45
N LEU A 129 -23.85 0.49 -8.92
CA LEU A 129 -23.98 1.59 -9.88
C LEU A 129 -23.93 1.16 -11.36
N GLN A 130 -23.85 -0.16 -11.62
CA GLN A 130 -23.76 -0.73 -12.97
C GLN A 130 -22.56 -0.21 -13.81
N GLU A 131 -21.51 0.30 -13.17
CA GLU A 131 -20.31 0.86 -13.82
C GLU A 131 -19.31 -0.22 -14.26
N THR A 132 -19.73 -1.03 -15.24
CA THR A 132 -18.95 -2.18 -15.75
C THR A 132 -17.55 -1.85 -16.25
N ALA A 133 -17.32 -0.63 -16.75
CA ALA A 133 -15.99 -0.20 -17.20
C ALA A 133 -15.01 -0.03 -16.02
N LEU A 134 -15.44 0.61 -14.92
CA LEU A 134 -14.58 0.80 -13.74
C LEU A 134 -14.39 -0.50 -12.96
N ILE A 135 -15.40 -1.38 -12.93
CA ILE A 135 -15.28 -2.70 -12.30
C ILE A 135 -14.18 -3.51 -12.99
N LYS A 136 -14.18 -3.57 -14.32
CA LYS A 136 -13.10 -4.23 -15.09
C LYS A 136 -11.73 -3.60 -14.81
N HIS A 137 -11.67 -2.28 -14.64
CA HIS A 137 -10.42 -1.58 -14.34
C HIS A 137 -9.90 -1.91 -12.93
N GLY A 138 -10.79 -1.99 -11.93
CA GLY A 138 -10.45 -2.45 -10.59
C GLY A 138 -9.99 -3.91 -10.60
N ASP A 139 -10.67 -4.76 -11.36
CA ASP A 139 -10.29 -6.17 -11.50
C ASP A 139 -8.93 -6.37 -12.17
N LEU A 140 -8.59 -5.55 -13.16
CA LEU A 140 -7.25 -5.52 -13.74
C LEU A 140 -6.20 -5.08 -12.71
N THR A 141 -6.51 -4.05 -11.91
CA THR A 141 -5.57 -3.44 -10.96
C THR A 141 -5.12 -4.43 -9.89
N TRP A 142 -6.03 -5.18 -9.26
CA TRP A 142 -5.61 -6.16 -8.24
C TRP A 142 -4.84 -7.35 -8.84
N LYS A 143 -5.16 -7.77 -10.06
CA LYS A 143 -4.41 -8.83 -10.76
C LYS A 143 -2.97 -8.39 -11.06
N LEU A 144 -2.79 -7.15 -11.51
CA LEU A 144 -1.47 -6.55 -11.71
C LEU A 144 -0.68 -6.45 -10.40
N MET A 145 -1.35 -6.10 -9.30
CA MET A 145 -0.72 -6.10 -7.97
C MET A 145 -0.21 -7.49 -7.61
N ILE A 146 -1.03 -8.55 -7.72
CA ILE A 146 -0.57 -9.93 -7.44
C ILE A 146 0.64 -10.29 -8.30
N LEU A 147 0.62 -9.94 -9.58
CA LEU A 147 1.73 -10.20 -10.49
C LEU A 147 3.02 -9.53 -9.98
N SER A 148 2.98 -8.25 -9.58
CA SER A 148 4.16 -7.58 -9.03
C SER A 148 4.64 -8.20 -7.73
N TYR A 149 3.75 -8.52 -6.81
CA TYR A 149 4.15 -9.21 -5.57
C TYR A 149 4.80 -10.57 -5.87
N GLY A 150 4.26 -11.33 -6.82
CA GLY A 150 4.86 -12.59 -7.28
C GLY A 150 6.25 -12.39 -7.88
N VAL A 151 6.43 -11.38 -8.73
CA VAL A 151 7.75 -11.03 -9.32
C VAL A 151 8.74 -10.60 -8.24
N ASN A 152 8.32 -9.77 -7.28
CA ASN A 152 9.19 -9.30 -6.20
C ASN A 152 9.65 -10.45 -5.29
N ILE A 153 8.76 -11.41 -4.99
CA ILE A 153 9.13 -12.61 -4.24
C ILE A 153 10.13 -13.44 -5.04
N LEU A 154 9.87 -13.67 -6.33
CA LEU A 154 10.76 -14.43 -7.20
C LEU A 154 12.15 -13.78 -7.31
N PHE A 155 12.21 -12.45 -7.42
CA PHE A 155 13.46 -11.71 -7.41
C PHE A 155 14.19 -11.80 -6.07
N SER A 156 13.47 -11.78 -4.95
CA SER A 156 14.06 -11.96 -3.62
C SER A 156 14.78 -13.31 -3.50
N PHE A 157 14.23 -14.37 -4.09
CA PHE A 157 14.92 -15.67 -4.18
C PHE A 157 16.07 -15.67 -5.17
N LEU A 158 15.91 -15.09 -6.36
CA LEU A 158 16.97 -15.02 -7.36
C LEU A 158 18.18 -14.23 -6.88
N VAL A 159 17.98 -13.19 -6.05
CA VAL A 159 19.06 -12.42 -5.41
C VAL A 159 19.96 -13.31 -4.55
N LEU A 160 19.41 -14.34 -3.89
CA LEU A 160 20.20 -15.29 -3.10
C LEU A 160 21.15 -16.14 -3.97
N SER A 161 20.80 -16.36 -5.25
CA SER A 161 21.60 -17.15 -6.19
C SER A 161 22.45 -16.29 -7.15
N LEU A 162 22.03 -15.06 -7.44
CA LEU A 162 22.60 -14.15 -8.43
C LEU A 162 22.86 -12.76 -7.81
N SER A 163 23.70 -12.71 -6.77
CA SER A 163 23.98 -11.49 -6.01
C SER A 163 24.49 -10.32 -6.86
N ASN A 164 25.14 -10.59 -7.99
CA ASN A 164 25.66 -9.55 -8.89
C ASN A 164 24.55 -8.81 -9.65
N MET A 165 23.33 -9.35 -9.70
CA MET A 165 22.19 -8.78 -10.44
C MET A 165 21.18 -8.05 -9.52
N VAL A 166 21.49 -7.88 -8.23
CA VAL A 166 20.61 -7.22 -7.24
C VAL A 166 20.11 -5.86 -7.71
N ASN A 167 21.01 -5.04 -8.26
CA ASN A 167 20.66 -3.70 -8.73
C ASN A 167 19.68 -3.74 -9.90
N VAL A 168 19.82 -4.72 -10.81
CA VAL A 168 18.93 -4.90 -11.96
C VAL A 168 17.54 -5.36 -11.50
N PHE A 169 17.48 -6.36 -10.62
CA PHE A 169 16.21 -6.83 -10.05
C PHE A 169 15.49 -5.73 -9.27
N SER A 170 16.20 -4.97 -8.44
CA SER A 170 15.65 -3.84 -7.70
C SER A 170 15.11 -2.73 -8.62
N MET A 171 15.82 -2.43 -9.71
CA MET A 171 15.36 -1.45 -10.71
C MET A 171 14.06 -1.90 -11.38
N ILE A 172 13.99 -3.16 -11.85
CA ILE A 172 12.80 -3.71 -12.49
C ILE A 172 11.60 -3.69 -11.52
N SER A 173 11.78 -4.15 -10.28
CA SER A 173 10.76 -4.11 -9.23
C SER A 173 10.25 -2.70 -8.97
N SER A 174 11.15 -1.72 -8.92
CA SER A 174 10.81 -0.32 -8.68
C SER A 174 9.95 0.25 -9.81
N VAL A 175 10.31 -0.02 -11.07
CA VAL A 175 9.53 0.41 -12.25
C VAL A 175 8.16 -0.27 -12.26
N LEU A 176 8.10 -1.58 -12.01
CA LEU A 176 6.83 -2.33 -11.94
C LEU A 176 5.90 -1.78 -10.88
N ASN A 177 6.42 -1.53 -9.67
CA ASN A 177 5.66 -0.96 -8.56
C ASN A 177 5.17 0.46 -8.88
N LEU A 178 5.99 1.28 -9.54
CA LEU A 178 5.58 2.62 -9.96
C LEU A 178 4.40 2.58 -10.94
N VAL A 179 4.50 1.74 -11.98
CA VAL A 179 3.44 1.59 -13.00
C VAL A 179 2.13 1.11 -12.36
N ILE A 180 2.20 0.13 -11.47
CA ILE A 180 1.01 -0.41 -10.78
C ILE A 180 0.41 0.62 -9.83
N THR A 181 1.25 1.37 -9.12
CA THR A 181 0.79 2.46 -8.27
C THR A 181 0.08 3.54 -9.09
N ALA A 182 0.58 3.89 -10.28
CA ALA A 182 -0.08 4.82 -11.18
C ALA A 182 -1.45 4.28 -11.66
N VAL A 183 -1.54 3.00 -12.04
CA VAL A 183 -2.81 2.35 -12.42
C VAL A 183 -3.81 2.38 -11.25
N PHE A 184 -3.34 2.10 -10.04
CA PHE A 184 -4.17 2.16 -8.82
C PHE A 184 -4.66 3.58 -8.52
N ILE A 185 -3.80 4.59 -8.64
CA ILE A 185 -4.15 6.00 -8.47
C ILE A 185 -5.21 6.43 -9.49
N LEU A 186 -5.07 6.03 -10.76
CA LEU A 186 -6.07 6.29 -11.80
C LEU A 186 -7.42 5.64 -11.48
N PHE A 187 -7.41 4.41 -10.98
CA PHE A 187 -8.62 3.73 -10.52
C PHE A 187 -9.29 4.49 -9.37
N LEU A 188 -8.53 4.91 -8.35
CA LEU A 188 -9.04 5.68 -7.22
C LEU A 188 -9.67 7.00 -7.67
N TYR A 189 -8.99 7.75 -8.54
CA TYR A 189 -9.47 9.03 -9.07
C TYR A 189 -10.79 8.90 -9.84
N ARG A 190 -10.87 7.94 -10.77
CA ARG A 190 -12.10 7.72 -11.55
C ARG A 190 -13.26 7.24 -10.67
N SER A 191 -12.96 6.38 -9.69
CA SER A 191 -13.97 5.86 -8.76
C SER A 191 -14.49 6.95 -7.81
N GLU A 192 -13.60 7.82 -7.31
CA GLU A 192 -13.98 8.98 -6.49
C GLU A 192 -14.98 9.88 -7.23
N ILE A 193 -14.63 10.31 -8.45
CA ILE A 193 -15.48 11.24 -9.22
C ILE A 193 -16.87 10.65 -9.42
N ARG A 194 -16.93 9.36 -9.76
CA ARG A 194 -18.22 8.72 -10.04
C ARG A 194 -19.08 8.58 -8.79
N LEU A 195 -18.48 8.19 -7.66
CA LEU A 195 -19.17 8.06 -6.37
C LEU A 195 -19.61 9.41 -5.78
N LEU A 196 -18.91 10.51 -6.11
CA LEU A 196 -19.30 11.85 -5.69
C LEU A 196 -20.35 12.48 -6.62
N ALA A 197 -20.39 12.10 -7.90
CA ALA A 197 -21.33 12.64 -8.88
C ALA A 197 -22.78 12.22 -8.60
N GLU A 198 -22.99 11.06 -7.97
CA GLU A 198 -24.34 10.55 -7.65
C GLU A 198 -25.05 11.35 -6.55
N ASN A 199 -24.30 12.10 -5.73
CA ASN A 199 -24.87 13.03 -4.76
C ASN A 199 -25.27 14.39 -5.37
N ALA A 200 -24.93 14.63 -6.64
CA ALA A 200 -25.23 15.88 -7.35
C ALA A 200 -26.41 15.76 -8.33
N ALA A 201 -26.99 14.56 -8.46
CA ALA A 201 -28.15 14.26 -9.28
C ALA A 201 -29.37 14.01 -8.38
#